data_AF-A0A252C0B7-F1
#
_entry.id   AF-A0A252C0B7-F1
#
_cell.length_a   1.000
_cell.length_b   1.000
_cell.length_c   1.000
_cell.angle_alpha   90.00
_cell.angle_beta   90.00
_cell.angle_gamma   90.00
#
_symmetry.space_group_name_H-M   'P 1'
#
loop_
_entity.id
_entity.type
_entity.pdbx_description
1 polymer ?
#
loop_
_entity_poly.entity_id
_entity_poly.type
_entity_poly.pdbx_seq_one_letter_code
_entity_poly.pdbx_strand_id
1 'polypeptide(L)'
;MALWSGAYTHAGYAAPVSLEKSVAPVTDSIVSPASKARPNPTAAIRPLNTGQLDAGSLGPDPSAIKRPSNTPIPPSGVPILPSPGYATMSVPSYAPAGEEQGAAHTLELDALTNWEGPSGLLPPRLDALRRMDMNDPYYVPTAGTGHLVPFLNKPRAWMHDRGFTFSFTYKGEAMGVATGGLKKGVSYVHELTLQGIFDLERMARLKGWSVHALVMERAGKALQSGRLGENYIAMQEVYSLSGNVAAHLVDLYAEKRTLHNKLDVIFGRMSLTHVFATSPLLCSFMVTCSAPVALKQNPGFSVYPKATWGARVRLRPTRDTALQVGAYSVSALTDNPSGWSWGAENTTGLSLPVEFTWQPFLTRNRLPGHYVIGYAHDTTRYADKVASSLPAKVAATIPGRRSAPSDMFWLEADQMVYRLGGRNMMAGGYLMAGYVHVTPRVVNLSDQAYGGFSFVGLIPGRLTDRFGALYSWYHVSRRRRESQLIAQDAGLPLGAGVHGVQDNSHVIESYYAIDAAPGLLIQPSFQYMIHPGETHHIKDAAIIGLKLIANL
;
A
#
# COMPACT_ATOMS: atom_id res chain seq x y z
N MET A 1 -42.37 -44.32 7.81
CA MET A 1 -43.21 -43.72 6.74
C MET A 1 -42.34 -42.69 6.03
N ALA A 2 -41.61 -43.02 4.95
CA ALA A 2 -42.08 -43.32 3.57
C ALA A 2 -42.85 -42.11 2.98
N LEU A 3 -42.62 -41.54 1.79
CA LEU A 3 -41.80 -41.77 0.57
C LEU A 3 -41.84 -40.41 -0.22
N TRP A 4 -40.75 -39.93 -0.84
CA TRP A 4 -40.49 -39.87 -2.32
C TRP A 4 -41.63 -39.27 -3.18
N SER A 5 -41.46 -38.41 -4.19
CA SER A 5 -40.42 -38.26 -5.21
C SER A 5 -40.70 -37.03 -6.11
N GLY A 6 -39.69 -36.55 -6.85
CA GLY A 6 -39.84 -35.58 -7.93
C GLY A 6 -38.54 -35.46 -8.72
N ALA A 7 -38.37 -36.33 -9.72
CA ALA A 7 -37.20 -36.43 -10.59
C ALA A 7 -37.30 -35.45 -11.77
N TYR A 8 -36.17 -34.85 -12.15
CA TYR A 8 -35.90 -34.42 -13.52
C TYR A 8 -34.49 -34.88 -13.91
N THR A 9 -34.45 -35.71 -14.94
CA THR A 9 -33.27 -36.26 -15.59
C THR A 9 -32.86 -35.36 -16.76
N HIS A 10 -31.56 -35.04 -16.85
CA HIS A 10 -30.89 -34.82 -18.13
C HIS A 10 -29.55 -35.53 -18.10
N ALA A 11 -29.38 -36.44 -19.05
CA ALA A 11 -28.18 -37.23 -19.28
C ALA A 11 -27.44 -36.73 -20.53
N GLY A 12 -26.12 -36.87 -20.51
CA GLY A 12 -25.22 -36.80 -21.67
C GLY A 12 -24.21 -35.66 -21.59
N TYR A 13 -22.92 -35.81 -21.83
CA TYR A 13 -22.08 -36.95 -22.20
C TYR A 13 -20.63 -36.54 -21.88
N ALA A 14 -19.80 -37.50 -21.44
CA ALA A 14 -18.36 -37.31 -21.25
C ALA A 14 -17.60 -37.44 -22.59
N ALA A 15 -16.42 -36.81 -22.63
CA ALA A 15 -15.55 -36.50 -23.78
C ALA A 15 -15.07 -37.68 -24.66
N PRO A 16 -14.43 -37.37 -25.80
CA PRO A 16 -13.02 -37.73 -25.89
C PRO A 16 -12.10 -36.62 -26.42
N VAL A 17 -10.85 -36.73 -25.98
CA VAL A 17 -9.65 -35.98 -26.38
C VAL A 17 -9.19 -36.45 -27.77
N SER A 18 -8.84 -35.51 -28.66
CA SER A 18 -8.05 -35.81 -29.87
C SER A 18 -7.10 -34.67 -30.26
N LEU A 19 -5.81 -35.00 -30.11
CA LEU A 19 -4.57 -34.58 -30.79
C LEU A 19 -4.60 -33.64 -32.02
N GLU A 20 -3.81 -32.56 -31.93
CA GLU A 20 -3.02 -31.91 -33.00
C GLU A 20 -1.93 -31.04 -32.31
N LYS A 21 -0.67 -30.85 -32.73
CA LYS A 21 0.27 -31.43 -33.71
C LYS A 21 1.69 -31.00 -33.25
N SER A 22 2.72 -31.77 -33.58
CA SER A 22 4.11 -31.59 -33.12
C SER A 22 4.84 -30.37 -33.70
N VAL A 23 5.57 -29.64 -32.84
CA VAL A 23 6.61 -28.67 -33.25
C VAL A 23 7.93 -29.42 -33.50
N ALA A 24 8.52 -29.24 -34.67
CA ALA A 24 9.83 -29.79 -35.02
C ALA A 24 10.99 -28.90 -34.51
N PRO A 25 12.15 -29.46 -34.12
CA PRO A 25 13.30 -28.70 -33.65
C PRO A 25 14.16 -28.25 -34.83
N VAL A 26 14.67 -27.02 -34.81
CA VAL A 26 15.74 -26.59 -35.73
C VAL A 26 17.06 -26.65 -34.98
N THR A 27 17.95 -27.47 -35.53
CA THR A 27 19.30 -27.83 -35.10
C THR A 27 20.35 -26.82 -35.58
N ASP A 28 21.43 -26.75 -34.81
CA ASP A 28 22.70 -26.08 -35.10
C ASP A 28 23.26 -26.42 -36.49
N SER A 29 23.88 -25.44 -37.15
CA SER A 29 24.96 -25.75 -38.11
C SER A 29 26.02 -24.66 -38.20
N ILE A 30 27.25 -25.16 -38.21
CA ILE A 30 28.56 -24.52 -38.14
C ILE A 30 29.08 -24.20 -39.54
N VAL A 31 29.98 -23.21 -39.57
CA VAL A 31 30.69 -22.57 -40.69
C VAL A 31 31.57 -23.51 -41.54
N SER A 32 31.78 -23.11 -42.82
CA SER A 32 33.07 -23.04 -43.59
C SER A 32 33.08 -23.72 -45.00
N PRO A 33 34.08 -23.51 -45.89
CA PRO A 33 34.14 -22.46 -46.94
C PRO A 33 34.55 -22.96 -48.36
N ALA A 34 34.26 -22.24 -49.47
CA ALA A 34 35.00 -22.41 -50.75
C ALA A 34 34.75 -21.32 -51.84
N SER A 35 35.78 -20.49 -52.11
CA SER A 35 36.40 -20.09 -53.41
C SER A 35 35.54 -19.49 -54.58
N LYS A 36 35.91 -18.51 -55.43
CA LYS A 36 37.17 -17.91 -55.98
C LYS A 36 36.89 -16.45 -56.47
N ALA A 37 37.65 -15.39 -56.09
CA ALA A 37 38.80 -14.72 -56.76
C ALA A 37 38.53 -14.07 -58.16
N ARG A 38 38.40 -12.71 -58.29
CA ARG A 38 39.39 -11.62 -58.63
C ARG A 38 39.52 -11.32 -60.17
N PRO A 39 39.83 -10.07 -60.65
CA PRO A 39 40.97 -9.22 -60.24
C PRO A 39 40.81 -7.67 -60.21
N ASN A 40 41.72 -7.03 -59.46
CA ASN A 40 42.05 -5.59 -59.45
C ASN A 40 43.29 -5.31 -60.34
N PRO A 41 43.60 -4.03 -60.64
CA PRO A 41 44.98 -3.56 -60.65
C PRO A 41 45.14 -2.27 -59.81
N THR A 42 45.85 -2.31 -58.67
CA THR A 42 47.25 -1.87 -58.41
C THR A 42 47.38 -0.40 -57.96
N ALA A 43 48.24 0.02 -57.02
CA ALA A 43 49.02 -0.55 -55.90
C ALA A 43 49.96 0.57 -55.40
N ALA A 44 50.18 0.72 -54.07
CA ALA A 44 51.47 1.16 -53.46
C ALA A 44 51.43 1.20 -51.90
N ILE A 45 51.88 0.08 -51.31
CA ILE A 45 52.78 -0.17 -50.14
C ILE A 45 53.08 0.94 -49.08
N ARG A 46 52.64 0.68 -47.82
CA ARG A 46 53.23 0.77 -46.42
C ARG A 46 54.03 2.02 -45.93
N PRO A 47 54.16 2.30 -44.59
CA PRO A 47 54.08 1.39 -43.42
C PRO A 47 53.29 1.89 -42.19
N LEU A 48 53.10 0.99 -41.19
CA LEU A 48 52.58 1.30 -39.86
C LEU A 48 53.49 2.31 -39.13
N ASN A 49 52.90 3.32 -38.49
CA ASN A 49 53.48 3.90 -37.28
C ASN A 49 52.42 4.47 -36.33
N THR A 50 52.73 4.30 -35.05
CA THR A 50 51.96 4.58 -33.83
C THR A 50 51.55 6.03 -33.67
N GLY A 51 50.25 6.27 -33.42
CA GLY A 51 49.73 7.57 -32.97
C GLY A 51 48.27 7.45 -32.53
N GLN A 52 48.03 7.60 -31.23
CA GLN A 52 46.75 7.87 -30.54
C GLN A 52 45.46 7.43 -31.26
N LEU A 53 44.91 6.28 -30.85
CA LEU A 53 43.50 5.95 -31.09
C LEU A 53 42.64 6.73 -30.08
N ASP A 54 41.93 7.73 -30.58
CA ASP A 54 40.98 8.54 -29.84
C ASP A 54 39.67 7.75 -29.67
N ALA A 55 39.31 7.45 -28.42
CA ALA A 55 38.13 6.63 -28.06
C ALA A 55 36.78 7.34 -28.29
N GLY A 56 36.75 8.43 -29.06
CA GLY A 56 35.55 9.20 -29.41
C GLY A 56 34.89 8.83 -30.74
N SER A 57 35.45 7.90 -31.51
CA SER A 57 34.98 7.60 -32.89
C SER A 57 34.09 6.37 -33.04
N LEU A 58 33.74 5.67 -31.94
CA LEU A 58 32.80 4.53 -31.95
C LEU A 58 31.49 4.90 -31.25
N GLY A 59 30.77 5.87 -31.82
CA GLY A 59 29.35 6.11 -31.51
C GLY A 59 28.43 5.40 -32.52
N PRO A 60 27.20 5.04 -32.14
CA PRO A 60 26.25 4.38 -33.05
C PRO A 60 25.88 5.30 -34.23
N ASP A 61 25.66 4.71 -35.40
CA ASP A 61 25.27 5.40 -36.63
C ASP A 61 23.99 6.25 -36.42
N PRO A 62 24.05 7.58 -36.59
CA PRO A 62 22.90 8.48 -36.44
C PRO A 62 21.73 8.18 -37.38
N SER A 63 21.96 7.38 -38.44
CA SER A 63 20.92 6.99 -39.39
C SER A 63 19.92 5.96 -38.83
N ALA A 64 20.26 5.27 -37.73
CA ALA A 64 19.40 4.29 -37.07
C ALA A 64 18.27 4.92 -36.21
N ILE A 65 18.28 6.24 -36.03
CA ILE A 65 17.26 7.00 -35.28
C ILE A 65 16.50 7.92 -36.25
N LYS A 66 15.83 7.34 -37.26
CA LYS A 66 14.88 8.10 -38.09
C LYS A 66 13.45 7.66 -37.80
N ARG A 67 12.68 8.61 -37.25
CA ARG A 67 11.25 8.51 -36.95
C ARG A 67 10.42 8.47 -38.25
N PRO A 68 9.29 7.74 -38.32
CA PRO A 68 8.39 7.79 -39.47
C PRO A 68 7.85 9.21 -39.70
N SER A 69 7.69 9.61 -40.97
CA SER A 69 7.53 10.99 -41.39
C SER A 69 6.22 11.70 -41.00
N ASN A 70 5.28 11.05 -40.29
CA ASN A 70 3.91 11.56 -40.08
C ASN A 70 3.39 11.50 -38.63
N THR A 71 4.23 11.70 -37.61
CA THR A 71 3.73 11.96 -36.23
C THR A 71 3.70 13.46 -35.94
N PRO A 72 2.52 14.08 -35.75
CA PRO A 72 2.42 15.48 -35.34
C PRO A 72 3.12 15.70 -34.00
N ILE A 73 3.95 16.74 -33.92
CA ILE A 73 4.61 17.19 -32.69
C ILE A 73 3.73 18.31 -32.11
N PRO A 74 3.17 18.19 -30.88
CA PRO A 74 2.66 19.35 -30.19
C PRO A 74 3.83 20.27 -29.83
N PRO A 75 3.65 21.61 -29.81
CA PRO A 75 4.74 22.58 -29.68
C PRO A 75 5.68 22.41 -28.47
N SER A 76 5.31 21.60 -27.47
CA SER A 76 6.11 21.29 -26.28
C SER A 76 7.14 20.17 -26.47
N GLY A 77 7.19 19.46 -27.60
CA GLY A 77 8.16 18.37 -27.81
C GLY A 77 7.99 17.13 -26.92
N VAL A 78 7.08 17.19 -25.94
CA VAL A 78 6.67 16.08 -25.08
C VAL A 78 5.57 15.29 -25.78
N PRO A 79 5.69 13.96 -25.93
CA PRO A 79 4.54 13.13 -26.29
C PRO A 79 3.42 13.41 -25.28
N ILE A 80 2.26 13.89 -25.74
CA ILE A 80 1.06 13.96 -24.91
C ILE A 80 0.68 12.51 -24.59
N LEU A 81 1.27 11.98 -23.53
CA LEU A 81 0.77 10.78 -22.90
C LEU A 81 -0.64 11.13 -22.42
N PRO A 82 -1.64 10.25 -22.61
CA PRO A 82 -2.93 10.43 -21.97
C PRO A 82 -2.63 10.56 -20.46
N SER A 83 -2.69 11.79 -19.94
CA SER A 83 -2.58 12.02 -18.51
C SER A 83 -3.90 11.57 -17.97
N PRO A 84 -3.98 10.45 -17.23
CA PRO A 84 -5.21 10.17 -16.57
C PRO A 84 -5.34 11.29 -15.52
N GLY A 85 -6.47 11.97 -15.54
CA GLY A 85 -6.69 13.13 -14.69
C GLY A 85 -6.37 12.82 -13.24
N TYR A 86 -6.18 13.88 -12.45
CA TYR A 86 -6.16 13.82 -11.00
C TYR A 86 -7.13 12.75 -10.49
N ALA A 87 -6.65 11.81 -9.66
CA ALA A 87 -7.48 10.85 -8.95
C ALA A 87 -8.67 11.58 -8.31
N THR A 88 -9.80 10.90 -8.09
CA THR A 88 -10.99 11.50 -7.41
C THR A 88 -10.67 12.25 -6.15
N MET A 89 -9.54 11.93 -5.51
CA MET A 89 -8.92 12.68 -4.44
C MET A 89 -7.40 12.72 -4.53
N SER A 90 -6.81 12.95 -5.69
CA SER A 90 -5.58 13.76 -5.67
C SER A 90 -6.03 15.18 -5.39
N VAL A 91 -6.38 15.44 -4.13
CA VAL A 91 -6.60 16.80 -3.66
C VAL A 91 -5.22 17.44 -3.79
N PRO A 92 -4.98 18.35 -4.76
CA PRO A 92 -3.78 19.15 -4.67
C PRO A 92 -3.82 19.78 -3.29
N SER A 93 -2.75 19.55 -2.52
CA SER A 93 -2.26 20.48 -1.51
C SER A 93 -3.19 21.68 -1.30
N TYR A 94 -4.09 21.59 -0.31
CA TYR A 94 -5.09 22.60 -0.02
C TYR A 94 -4.36 23.87 0.40
N ALA A 95 -4.16 24.77 -0.55
CA ALA A 95 -3.75 26.14 -0.27
C ALA A 95 -4.97 26.87 0.32
N PRO A 96 -4.84 27.55 1.48
CA PRO A 96 -5.91 28.36 2.06
C PRO A 96 -6.49 29.34 1.03
N ALA A 97 -7.80 29.55 1.05
CA ALA A 97 -8.45 30.46 0.12
C ALA A 97 -7.90 31.89 0.26
N GLY A 98 -7.23 32.40 -0.78
CA GLY A 98 -6.65 33.74 -0.81
C GLY A 98 -5.12 33.80 -0.82
N GLU A 99 -4.43 32.66 -0.65
CA GLU A 99 -3.12 32.51 -1.28
C GLU A 99 -3.39 32.20 -2.75
N GLU A 100 -2.96 33.07 -3.65
CA GLU A 100 -2.97 32.78 -5.08
C GLU A 100 -2.47 31.35 -5.28
N GLN A 101 -3.23 30.52 -5.99
CA GLN A 101 -2.68 29.37 -6.67
C GLN A 101 -1.71 29.91 -7.73
N GLY A 102 -0.53 30.39 -7.31
CA GLY A 102 0.58 30.82 -8.14
C GLY A 102 1.26 29.63 -8.81
N ALA A 103 0.47 28.72 -9.37
CA ALA A 103 0.91 27.67 -10.26
C ALA A 103 -0.23 27.31 -11.22
N ALA A 104 -0.73 28.31 -11.95
CA ALA A 104 -1.22 28.09 -13.31
C ALA A 104 -0.08 27.75 -14.30
N HIS A 105 1.13 27.50 -13.78
CA HIS A 105 2.24 26.96 -14.53
C HIS A 105 2.43 25.50 -14.09
N THR A 106 1.93 24.58 -14.92
CA THR A 106 2.68 23.37 -15.23
C THR A 106 4.11 23.81 -15.56
N LEU A 107 5.02 23.74 -14.60
CA LEU A 107 6.45 23.82 -14.90
C LEU A 107 6.83 22.50 -15.57
N GLU A 108 6.48 22.39 -16.85
CA GLU A 108 7.17 21.53 -17.77
C GLU A 108 8.55 22.17 -17.97
N LEU A 109 9.55 21.61 -17.30
CA LEU A 109 10.93 21.93 -17.61
C LEU A 109 11.26 21.20 -18.91
N ASP A 110 11.15 21.90 -20.04
CA ASP A 110 11.75 21.42 -21.29
C ASP A 110 13.26 21.29 -21.11
N ALA A 111 13.79 20.13 -21.50
CA ALA A 111 15.22 19.91 -21.53
C ALA A 111 15.82 20.76 -22.65
N LEU A 112 16.40 21.91 -22.29
CA LEU A 112 17.07 22.82 -23.23
C LEU A 112 18.34 22.20 -23.85
N THR A 113 18.86 21.10 -23.29
CA THR A 113 20.00 20.34 -23.83
C THR A 113 19.91 18.85 -23.43
N ASN A 114 20.53 17.96 -24.23
CA ASN A 114 20.69 16.52 -23.92
C ASN A 114 21.63 16.23 -22.72
N TRP A 115 22.14 17.28 -22.08
CA TRP A 115 22.92 17.24 -20.86
C TRP A 115 22.19 18.09 -19.82
N GLU A 116 22.16 17.61 -18.58
CA GLU A 116 21.33 18.09 -17.48
C GLU A 116 21.24 19.63 -17.38
N GLY A 117 20.02 20.15 -17.43
CA GLY A 117 19.75 21.58 -17.28
C GLY A 117 19.97 22.07 -15.83
N PRO A 118 20.28 23.36 -15.63
CA PRO A 118 20.75 23.96 -14.38
C PRO A 118 19.66 24.14 -13.31
N SER A 119 18.66 23.27 -13.25
CA SER A 119 17.62 23.28 -12.20
C SER A 119 18.22 23.16 -10.78
N GLY A 120 19.47 22.71 -10.68
CA GLY A 120 20.26 22.71 -9.45
C GLY A 120 20.71 24.09 -8.94
N LEU A 121 20.63 25.14 -9.76
CA LEU A 121 21.02 26.52 -9.42
C LEU A 121 19.82 27.44 -9.11
N LEU A 122 18.59 26.93 -9.21
CA LEU A 122 17.42 27.77 -8.97
C LEU A 122 17.22 28.06 -7.47
N PRO A 123 16.94 29.32 -7.10
CA PRO A 123 16.59 29.70 -5.74
C PRO A 123 15.48 28.81 -5.15
N PRO A 124 15.49 28.52 -3.83
CA PRO A 124 14.54 27.61 -3.17
C PRO A 124 13.05 27.93 -3.32
N ARG A 125 12.70 29.08 -3.91
CA ARG A 125 11.32 29.51 -4.18
C ARG A 125 10.80 29.04 -5.55
N LEU A 126 11.67 28.53 -6.42
CA LEU A 126 11.37 28.20 -7.82
C LEU A 126 11.38 26.69 -8.11
N ASP A 127 11.63 25.85 -7.11
CA ASP A 127 11.57 24.39 -7.24
C ASP A 127 10.12 23.91 -7.06
N ALA A 128 9.44 23.62 -8.18
CA ALA A 128 8.04 23.17 -8.24
C ALA A 128 7.76 21.87 -7.47
N LEU A 129 8.81 21.15 -7.04
CA LEU A 129 8.72 19.93 -6.24
C LEU A 129 8.49 20.17 -4.74
N ARG A 130 8.78 21.38 -4.23
CA ARG A 130 8.86 21.66 -2.79
C ARG A 130 7.75 22.59 -2.32
N ARG A 131 6.53 22.05 -2.15
CA ARG A 131 5.55 22.68 -1.26
C ARG A 131 5.80 22.19 0.17
N MET A 132 5.80 23.09 1.15
CA MET A 132 5.80 22.73 2.59
C MET A 132 4.49 22.04 2.99
N ASP A 133 3.64 21.70 2.04
CA ASP A 133 2.26 21.37 2.33
C ASP A 133 2.15 20.04 3.05
N MET A 134 1.43 20.07 4.15
CA MET A 134 1.07 18.92 4.94
C MET A 134 -0.22 18.34 4.36
N ASN A 135 -0.09 17.48 3.37
CA ASN A 135 -1.17 16.53 3.12
C ASN A 135 -0.89 15.30 3.97
N ASP A 136 -1.91 14.82 4.69
CA ASP A 136 -1.84 13.48 5.25
C ASP A 136 -1.69 12.49 4.10
N PRO A 137 -0.55 11.79 4.00
CA PRO A 137 -0.26 10.91 2.89
C PRO A 137 -1.15 9.66 2.89
N TYR A 138 -1.97 9.47 3.94
CA TYR A 138 -2.82 8.30 4.07
C TYR A 138 -3.99 8.25 3.08
N TYR A 139 -4.27 9.33 2.35
CA TYR A 139 -4.98 9.15 1.10
C TYR A 139 -4.02 8.60 0.03
N VAL A 140 -3.62 7.33 0.20
CA VAL A 140 -3.10 6.54 -0.91
C VAL A 140 -4.20 6.58 -1.95
N PRO A 141 -3.96 7.14 -3.14
CA PRO A 141 -4.81 6.81 -4.26
C PRO A 141 -4.57 5.32 -4.55
N THR A 142 -5.29 4.44 -3.85
CA THR A 142 -5.84 3.24 -4.48
C THR A 142 -6.77 3.63 -5.64
N ALA A 143 -7.10 4.91 -5.73
CA ALA A 143 -7.69 5.52 -6.89
C ALA A 143 -6.85 5.30 -8.16
N GLY A 144 -7.36 4.44 -9.03
CA GLY A 144 -7.22 4.66 -10.47
C GLY A 144 -7.48 6.13 -10.75
N THR A 145 -6.64 6.72 -11.59
CA THR A 145 -6.67 8.16 -11.88
C THR A 145 -8.01 8.54 -12.53
N GLY A 146 -8.66 9.62 -12.09
CA GLY A 146 -10.03 9.99 -12.51
C GLY A 146 -11.17 9.20 -11.83
N HIS A 147 -12.34 9.18 -12.47
CA HIS A 147 -13.56 8.49 -12.02
C HIS A 147 -14.41 7.96 -13.20
N LEU A 148 -15.29 7.02 -12.89
CA LEU A 148 -16.17 6.34 -13.84
C LEU A 148 -17.36 7.19 -14.30
N VAL A 149 -17.65 8.32 -13.65
CA VAL A 149 -18.85 9.13 -13.93
C VAL A 149 -18.51 10.56 -14.41
N PRO A 150 -17.91 10.77 -15.61
CA PRO A 150 -17.44 12.08 -16.08
C PRO A 150 -18.51 13.17 -16.16
N PHE A 151 -19.79 12.84 -16.33
CA PHE A 151 -20.85 13.84 -16.42
C PHE A 151 -21.04 14.61 -15.10
N LEU A 152 -20.57 14.07 -13.97
CA LEU A 152 -20.57 14.75 -12.68
C LEU A 152 -19.48 15.81 -12.54
N ASN A 153 -18.58 15.99 -13.52
CA ASN A 153 -17.49 16.97 -13.45
C ASN A 153 -17.95 18.38 -13.12
N LYS A 154 -18.99 18.87 -13.81
CA LYS A 154 -19.52 20.22 -13.59
C LYS A 154 -20.15 20.38 -12.20
N PRO A 155 -21.08 19.49 -11.76
CA PRO A 155 -21.58 19.49 -10.38
C PRO A 155 -20.47 19.37 -9.32
N ARG A 156 -19.48 18.51 -9.54
CA ARG A 156 -18.34 18.33 -8.62
C ARG A 156 -17.52 19.59 -8.48
N ALA A 157 -17.16 20.24 -9.59
CA ALA A 157 -16.45 21.52 -9.57
C ALA A 157 -17.27 22.60 -8.84
N TRP A 158 -18.57 22.68 -9.12
CA TRP A 158 -19.47 23.63 -8.45
C TRP A 158 -19.54 23.43 -6.93
N MET A 159 -19.55 22.17 -6.47
CA MET A 159 -19.52 21.80 -5.05
C MET A 159 -18.15 22.12 -4.42
N HIS A 160 -17.07 21.73 -5.10
CA HIS A 160 -15.70 21.97 -4.66
C HIS A 160 -15.42 23.46 -4.48
N ASP A 161 -15.88 24.29 -5.43
CA ASP A 161 -15.72 25.74 -5.35
C ASP A 161 -16.43 26.36 -4.13
N ARG A 162 -17.47 25.69 -3.62
CA ARG A 162 -18.22 26.04 -2.41
C ARG A 162 -17.72 25.37 -1.14
N GLY A 163 -16.63 24.59 -1.23
CA GLY A 163 -16.00 23.92 -0.11
C GLY A 163 -16.52 22.52 0.18
N PHE A 164 -17.23 21.88 -0.74
CA PHE A 164 -17.71 20.50 -0.59
C PHE A 164 -16.96 19.57 -1.53
N THR A 165 -16.27 18.58 -0.99
CA THR A 165 -15.62 17.50 -1.77
C THR A 165 -16.19 16.16 -1.33
N PHE A 166 -16.70 15.38 -2.28
CA PHE A 166 -17.21 14.04 -2.03
C PHE A 166 -16.44 13.01 -2.86
N SER A 167 -16.25 11.83 -2.28
CA SER A 167 -15.69 10.67 -2.96
C SER A 167 -16.52 9.44 -2.61
N PHE A 168 -16.86 8.64 -3.63
CA PHE A 168 -17.51 7.35 -3.44
C PHE A 168 -16.69 6.29 -4.18
N THR A 169 -16.22 5.29 -3.43
CA THR A 169 -15.28 4.29 -3.93
C THR A 169 -15.76 2.90 -3.58
N TYR A 170 -15.66 1.98 -4.52
CA TYR A 170 -15.84 0.55 -4.29
C TYR A 170 -14.47 -0.15 -4.35
N LYS A 171 -14.20 -1.01 -3.38
CA LYS A 171 -13.01 -1.88 -3.33
C LYS A 171 -13.45 -3.32 -3.10
N GLY A 172 -13.17 -4.20 -4.05
CA GLY A 172 -13.50 -5.63 -3.99
C GLY A 172 -12.26 -6.51 -4.04
N GLU A 173 -12.23 -7.57 -3.23
CA GLU A 173 -11.13 -8.53 -3.16
C GLU A 173 -11.67 -9.96 -3.28
N ALA A 174 -11.41 -10.59 -4.42
CA ALA A 174 -11.76 -11.99 -4.68
C ALA A 174 -10.48 -12.83 -4.65
N MET A 175 -10.31 -13.63 -3.60
CA MET A 175 -9.07 -14.39 -3.36
C MET A 175 -9.38 -15.86 -3.10
N GLY A 176 -8.53 -16.75 -3.59
CA GLY A 176 -8.71 -18.19 -3.47
C GLY A 176 -7.45 -18.94 -3.07
N VAL A 177 -7.60 -19.87 -2.13
CA VAL A 177 -6.53 -20.82 -1.76
C VAL A 177 -6.43 -21.88 -2.86
N ALA A 178 -5.35 -21.83 -3.64
CA ALA A 178 -5.09 -22.74 -4.75
C ALA A 178 -4.44 -24.05 -4.27
N THR A 179 -3.48 -23.94 -3.34
CA THR A 179 -2.74 -25.06 -2.75
C THR A 179 -2.54 -24.82 -1.25
N GLY A 180 -2.27 -25.90 -0.50
CA GLY A 180 -2.05 -25.81 0.94
C GLY A 180 -3.25 -25.33 1.76
N GLY A 181 -2.97 -24.74 2.92
CA GLY A 181 -3.97 -24.30 3.89
C GLY A 181 -4.80 -25.46 4.43
N LEU A 182 -5.92 -25.11 5.07
CA LEU A 182 -6.91 -26.08 5.56
C LEU A 182 -7.84 -26.55 4.44
N LYS A 183 -8.27 -25.64 3.55
CA LYS A 183 -9.25 -25.93 2.50
C LYS A 183 -9.11 -25.01 1.29
N LYS A 184 -9.12 -25.60 0.09
CA LYS A 184 -9.16 -24.85 -1.17
C LYS A 184 -10.47 -24.11 -1.40
N GLY A 185 -10.42 -23.07 -2.22
CA GLY A 185 -11.60 -22.38 -2.74
C GLY A 185 -11.52 -20.86 -2.58
N VAL A 186 -12.52 -20.19 -3.13
CA VAL A 186 -12.57 -18.73 -3.25
C VAL A 186 -13.41 -18.12 -2.12
N SER A 187 -13.00 -16.91 -1.76
CA SER A 187 -13.65 -16.02 -0.82
C SER A 187 -13.68 -14.62 -1.44
N TYR A 188 -14.72 -13.86 -1.13
CA TYR A 188 -14.90 -12.51 -1.64
C TYR A 188 -15.32 -11.59 -0.51
N VAL A 189 -14.72 -10.41 -0.51
CA VAL A 189 -15.00 -9.33 0.44
C VAL A 189 -14.98 -8.02 -0.33
N HIS A 190 -15.74 -7.03 0.13
CA HIS A 190 -15.73 -5.70 -0.44
C HIS A 190 -16.00 -4.62 0.59
N GLU A 191 -15.67 -3.40 0.18
CA GLU A 191 -15.89 -2.16 0.89
C GLU A 191 -16.49 -1.13 -0.07
N LEU A 192 -17.53 -0.44 0.39
CA LEU A 192 -18.01 0.80 -0.22
C LEU A 192 -17.68 1.95 0.72
N THR A 193 -16.90 2.92 0.24
CA THR A 193 -16.45 4.05 1.05
C THR A 193 -17.04 5.34 0.52
N LEU A 194 -17.77 6.05 1.38
CA LEU A 194 -18.27 7.41 1.16
C LEU A 194 -17.48 8.38 2.03
N GLN A 195 -16.86 9.35 1.40
CA GLN A 195 -16.07 10.37 2.07
C GLN A 195 -16.56 11.77 1.72
N GLY A 196 -16.54 12.65 2.71
CA GLY A 196 -16.83 14.07 2.58
C GLY A 196 -15.74 14.90 3.23
N ILE A 197 -15.28 15.93 2.53
CA ILE A 197 -14.41 16.99 3.06
C ILE A 197 -15.15 18.30 2.92
N PHE A 198 -15.30 19.00 4.05
CA PHE A 198 -15.98 20.28 4.18
C PHE A 198 -14.95 21.35 4.52
N ASP A 199 -14.69 22.22 3.56
CA ASP A 199 -13.78 23.36 3.70
C ASP A 199 -14.54 24.54 4.32
N LEU A 200 -14.28 24.77 5.61
CA LEU A 200 -14.94 25.82 6.37
C LEU A 200 -14.42 27.22 6.06
N GLU A 201 -13.26 27.35 5.40
CA GLU A 201 -12.78 28.63 4.91
C GLU A 201 -13.64 29.12 3.75
N ARG A 202 -13.97 28.25 2.81
CA ARG A 202 -14.92 28.57 1.72
C ARG A 202 -16.37 28.67 2.21
N MET A 203 -16.80 27.76 3.09
CA MET A 203 -18.20 27.69 3.53
C MET A 203 -18.57 28.79 4.54
N ALA A 204 -17.67 29.09 5.49
CA ALA A 204 -17.97 29.90 6.66
C ALA A 204 -16.88 30.94 6.98
N ARG A 205 -15.89 31.15 6.09
CA ARG A 205 -14.75 32.06 6.29
C ARG A 205 -13.88 31.72 7.51
N LEU A 206 -13.92 30.47 7.97
CA LEU A 206 -13.07 29.97 9.04
C LEU A 206 -11.73 29.54 8.46
N LYS A 207 -10.80 30.50 8.33
CA LYS A 207 -9.48 30.29 7.69
C LYS A 207 -8.77 29.03 8.17
N GLY A 208 -8.31 28.17 7.27
CA GLY A 208 -7.53 26.97 7.56
C GLY A 208 -8.27 25.86 8.33
N TRP A 209 -9.59 25.94 8.46
CA TRP A 209 -10.40 24.88 9.07
C TRP A 209 -11.06 24.00 8.01
N SER A 210 -11.04 22.69 8.25
CA SER A 210 -11.83 21.73 7.48
C SER A 210 -12.41 20.65 8.37
N VAL A 211 -13.48 20.00 7.92
CA VAL A 211 -14.08 18.83 8.57
C VAL A 211 -14.04 17.67 7.60
N HIS A 212 -13.58 16.53 8.08
CA HIS A 212 -13.46 15.29 7.32
C HIS A 212 -14.42 14.27 7.89
N ALA A 213 -15.17 13.62 7.02
CA ALA A 213 -16.10 12.55 7.36
C ALA A 213 -15.89 11.37 6.42
N LEU A 214 -15.84 10.16 6.99
CA LEU A 214 -15.74 8.91 6.23
C LEU A 214 -16.68 7.88 6.83
N VAL A 215 -17.57 7.37 6.00
CA VAL A 215 -18.47 6.25 6.31
C VAL A 215 -18.21 5.16 5.30
N MET A 216 -18.21 3.91 5.77
CA MET A 216 -18.06 2.77 4.87
C MET A 216 -19.06 1.67 5.15
N GLU A 217 -19.33 0.88 4.13
CA GLU A 217 -19.92 -0.43 4.24
C GLU A 217 -18.82 -1.46 3.97
N ARG A 218 -18.87 -2.59 4.69
CA ARG A 218 -18.04 -3.76 4.42
C ARG A 218 -18.89 -5.01 4.47
N ALA A 219 -18.76 -5.86 3.47
CA ALA A 219 -19.40 -7.16 3.46
C ALA A 219 -18.58 -8.23 2.75
N GLY A 220 -18.74 -9.46 3.23
CA GLY A 220 -18.24 -10.67 2.59
C GLY A 220 -17.85 -11.74 3.60
N LYS A 221 -16.97 -12.63 3.15
CA LYS A 221 -16.38 -13.68 3.99
C LYS A 221 -14.95 -13.91 3.54
N ALA A 222 -14.00 -13.63 4.43
CA ALA A 222 -12.60 -13.80 4.08
C ALA A 222 -12.10 -15.24 4.18
N LEU A 223 -10.95 -15.50 3.55
CA LEU A 223 -10.34 -16.83 3.50
C LEU A 223 -9.46 -17.17 4.70
N GLN A 224 -8.90 -16.20 5.42
CA GLN A 224 -7.79 -16.43 6.36
C GLN A 224 -8.10 -17.51 7.41
N SER A 225 -9.16 -17.36 8.21
CA SER A 225 -9.42 -18.30 9.30
C SER A 225 -9.99 -19.63 8.80
N GLY A 226 -11.00 -19.59 7.93
CA GLY A 226 -11.76 -20.78 7.54
C GLY A 226 -11.12 -21.65 6.45
N ARG A 227 -10.21 -21.09 5.64
CA ARG A 227 -9.59 -21.79 4.50
C ARG A 227 -8.08 -21.88 4.63
N LEU A 228 -7.42 -20.82 5.08
CA LEU A 228 -5.98 -20.79 5.21
C LEU A 228 -5.50 -21.33 6.58
N GLY A 229 -6.30 -21.15 7.64
CA GLY A 229 -5.91 -21.48 9.01
C GLY A 229 -5.12 -20.36 9.70
N GLU A 230 -5.25 -19.14 9.19
CA GLU A 230 -4.52 -17.95 9.64
C GLU A 230 -5.47 -17.00 10.40
N ASN A 231 -5.08 -16.56 11.60
CA ASN A 231 -5.92 -15.78 12.50
C ASN A 231 -5.31 -14.44 12.92
N TYR A 232 -4.02 -14.23 12.70
CA TYR A 232 -3.29 -13.00 13.01
C TYR A 232 -3.06 -12.13 11.77
N ILE A 233 -2.93 -12.74 10.59
CA ILE A 233 -2.63 -12.01 9.36
C ILE A 233 -3.85 -12.02 8.43
N ALA A 234 -4.36 -10.83 8.13
CA ALA A 234 -5.45 -10.67 7.17
C ALA A 234 -4.88 -10.74 5.74
N MET A 235 -5.20 -11.81 5.01
CA MET A 235 -4.82 -11.97 3.60
C MET A 235 -5.69 -11.14 2.65
N GLN A 236 -6.79 -10.59 3.14
CA GLN A 236 -7.70 -9.67 2.45
C GLN A 236 -7.89 -8.46 3.35
N GLU A 237 -7.31 -7.30 3.02
CA GLU A 237 -7.30 -6.12 3.93
C GLU A 237 -8.70 -5.59 4.25
N VAL A 238 -9.62 -5.71 3.28
CA VAL A 238 -11.01 -5.25 3.44
C VAL A 238 -11.68 -5.95 4.63
N TYR A 239 -11.37 -7.23 4.82
CA TYR A 239 -11.97 -8.01 5.90
C TYR A 239 -11.01 -8.09 7.08
N SER A 240 -10.94 -6.96 7.78
CA SER A 240 -10.24 -6.83 9.05
C SER A 240 -11.17 -7.03 10.25
N LEU A 241 -10.72 -6.62 11.43
CA LEU A 241 -11.28 -6.91 12.76
C LEU A 241 -12.77 -6.55 12.95
N SER A 242 -13.34 -5.67 12.13
CA SER A 242 -14.74 -5.23 12.25
C SER A 242 -15.75 -6.09 11.48
N GLY A 243 -15.30 -7.02 10.62
CA GLY A 243 -16.18 -7.92 9.87
C GLY A 243 -17.19 -7.19 8.97
N ASN A 244 -18.41 -7.73 8.87
CA ASN A 244 -19.48 -7.17 8.03
C ASN A 244 -20.23 -6.06 8.77
N VAL A 245 -20.29 -4.86 8.19
CA VAL A 245 -20.95 -3.69 8.77
C VAL A 245 -21.61 -2.88 7.66
N ALA A 246 -22.93 -2.65 7.76
CA ALA A 246 -23.69 -1.92 6.75
C ALA A 246 -23.35 -0.41 6.67
N ALA A 247 -23.02 0.19 7.81
CA ALA A 247 -22.58 1.57 7.90
C ALA A 247 -21.64 1.72 9.11
N HIS A 248 -20.35 1.85 8.84
CA HIS A 248 -19.29 2.07 9.82
C HIS A 248 -18.84 3.54 9.75
N LEU A 249 -18.95 4.27 10.86
CA LEU A 249 -18.35 5.61 10.97
C LEU A 249 -16.87 5.50 11.27
N VAL A 250 -16.03 5.85 10.30
CA VAL A 250 -14.58 5.59 10.34
C VAL A 250 -13.84 6.85 10.77
N ASP A 251 -14.23 7.98 10.19
CA ASP A 251 -13.66 9.27 10.54
C ASP A 251 -14.76 10.32 10.65
N LEU A 252 -14.62 11.14 11.67
CA LEU A 252 -15.31 12.41 11.79
C LEU A 252 -14.45 13.34 12.65
N TYR A 253 -13.63 14.16 12.00
CA TYR A 253 -12.69 15.04 12.68
C TYR A 253 -12.60 16.42 12.04
N ALA A 254 -12.25 17.40 12.85
CA ALA A 254 -11.90 18.74 12.39
C ALA A 254 -10.38 18.86 12.29
N GLU A 255 -9.92 19.53 11.23
CA GLU A 255 -8.52 19.83 10.97
C GLU A 255 -8.32 21.35 10.95
N LYS A 256 -7.22 21.79 11.57
CA LYS A 256 -6.78 23.18 11.58
C LYS A 256 -5.35 23.27 11.06
N ARG A 257 -5.20 23.83 9.85
CA ARG A 257 -3.90 24.22 9.29
C ARG A 257 -3.56 25.65 9.65
N THR A 258 -2.30 25.87 10.02
CA THR A 258 -1.76 27.20 10.34
C THR A 258 -0.26 27.28 9.99
N LEU A 259 0.34 28.45 10.19
CA LEU A 259 1.74 28.73 9.90
C LEU A 259 2.14 28.44 8.43
N HIS A 260 1.31 28.82 7.47
CA HIS A 260 1.50 28.52 6.04
C HIS A 260 1.64 27.01 5.78
N ASN A 261 0.67 26.23 6.28
CA ASN A 261 0.64 24.77 6.23
C ASN A 261 1.92 24.11 6.78
N LYS A 262 2.47 24.63 7.87
CA LYS A 262 3.57 23.97 8.61
C LYS A 262 3.14 23.33 9.91
N LEU A 263 2.01 23.76 10.48
CA LEU A 263 1.40 23.18 11.66
C LEU A 263 -0.02 22.73 11.35
N ASP A 264 -0.29 21.47 11.68
CA ASP A 264 -1.57 20.79 11.52
C ASP A 264 -2.03 20.29 12.88
N VAL A 265 -3.30 20.55 13.20
CA VAL A 265 -3.96 20.01 14.39
C VAL A 265 -5.26 19.36 13.97
N ILE A 266 -5.41 18.08 14.28
CA ILE A 266 -6.64 17.33 14.07
C ILE A 266 -7.23 16.91 15.40
N PHE A 267 -8.56 16.93 15.50
CA PHE A 267 -9.30 16.44 16.66
C PHE A 267 -10.66 15.88 16.23
N GLY A 268 -11.00 14.71 16.76
CA GLY A 268 -12.30 14.09 16.53
C GLY A 268 -12.25 12.57 16.67
N ARG A 269 -13.10 11.89 15.91
CA ARG A 269 -13.08 10.43 15.77
C ARG A 269 -12.26 10.05 14.56
N MET A 270 -11.21 9.25 14.76
CA MET A 270 -10.36 8.77 13.68
C MET A 270 -9.61 7.51 14.12
N SER A 271 -9.06 6.77 13.17
CA SER A 271 -8.11 5.69 13.44
C SER A 271 -6.68 6.23 13.62
N LEU A 272 -5.87 5.55 14.42
CA LEU A 272 -4.47 5.93 14.64
C LEU A 272 -3.62 5.55 13.41
N THR A 273 -3.90 4.39 12.80
CA THR A 273 -3.27 3.94 11.53
C THR A 273 -3.58 4.86 10.34
N HIS A 274 -4.45 5.85 10.50
CA HIS A 274 -4.70 6.87 9.49
C HIS A 274 -3.56 7.88 9.37
N VAL A 275 -2.70 8.00 10.38
CA VAL A 275 -1.72 9.08 10.43
C VAL A 275 -0.35 8.65 10.95
N PHE A 276 -0.23 7.52 11.65
CA PHE A 276 1.04 6.98 12.18
C PHE A 276 1.36 5.59 11.60
N ALA A 277 2.65 5.30 11.42
CA ALA A 277 3.18 4.07 10.83
C ALA A 277 2.57 3.77 9.46
N THR A 278 2.60 4.78 8.58
CA THR A 278 2.01 4.73 7.24
C THR A 278 3.04 5.09 6.19
N SER A 279 2.93 4.44 5.02
CA SER A 279 3.66 4.82 3.82
C SER A 279 2.72 4.84 2.61
N PRO A 280 2.93 5.76 1.64
CA PRO A 280 2.14 5.84 0.42
C PRO A 280 2.09 4.54 -0.40
N LEU A 281 3.06 3.64 -0.19
CA LEU A 281 3.21 2.43 -0.98
C LEU A 281 2.58 1.19 -0.33
N LEU A 282 2.39 1.17 1.00
CA LEU A 282 1.89 0.00 1.74
C LEU A 282 0.54 -0.50 1.22
N CYS A 283 -0.38 0.40 0.88
CA CYS A 283 -1.71 0.02 0.36
C CYS A 283 -1.75 -0.44 -1.10
N SER A 284 -0.62 -0.43 -1.79
CA SER A 284 -0.50 -1.15 -3.05
C SER A 284 -0.51 -2.67 -2.81
N PHE A 285 -0.04 -3.09 -1.63
CA PHE A 285 -0.12 -4.47 -1.16
C PHE A 285 -1.41 -4.71 -0.39
N MET A 286 -1.98 -5.90 -0.49
CA MET A 286 -3.25 -6.25 0.15
C MET A 286 -3.04 -6.72 1.60
N VAL A 287 -1.89 -7.30 1.97
CA VAL A 287 -1.65 -7.78 3.35
C VAL A 287 -1.22 -6.64 4.28
N THR A 288 -0.29 -5.80 3.83
CA THR A 288 0.34 -4.75 4.65
C THR A 288 -0.33 -3.37 4.52
N CYS A 289 -1.43 -3.25 3.77
CA CYS A 289 -2.13 -1.96 3.66
C CYS A 289 -2.49 -1.38 5.04
N SER A 290 -2.55 -0.06 5.08
CA SER A 290 -2.73 0.84 6.21
C SER A 290 -1.47 1.01 7.05
N ALA A 291 -1.05 -0.05 7.71
CA ALA A 291 0.08 -0.09 8.64
C ALA A 291 0.61 -1.53 8.76
N PRO A 292 1.83 -1.74 9.29
CA PRO A 292 2.35 -3.06 9.59
C PRO A 292 1.41 -3.90 10.48
N VAL A 293 1.20 -5.17 10.12
CA VAL A 293 0.25 -6.10 10.77
C VAL A 293 0.51 -6.28 12.28
N ALA A 294 1.76 -6.29 12.73
CA ALA A 294 2.07 -6.44 14.16
C ALA A 294 1.53 -5.27 14.99
N LEU A 295 1.56 -4.04 14.46
CA LEU A 295 0.91 -2.88 15.10
C LEU A 295 -0.61 -3.05 15.09
N LYS A 296 -1.17 -3.50 13.95
CA LYS A 296 -2.62 -3.67 13.78
C LYS A 296 -3.26 -4.67 14.76
N GLN A 297 -2.47 -5.60 15.32
CA GLN A 297 -2.92 -6.56 16.32
C GLN A 297 -3.06 -5.97 17.73
N ASN A 298 -2.54 -4.77 17.96
CA ASN A 298 -2.59 -4.12 19.26
C ASN A 298 -3.86 -3.25 19.39
N PRO A 299 -4.74 -3.47 20.38
CA PRO A 299 -5.90 -2.60 20.60
C PRO A 299 -5.53 -1.13 20.85
N GLY A 300 -4.35 -0.87 21.40
CA GLY A 300 -3.78 0.46 21.60
C GLY A 300 -3.39 1.19 20.30
N PHE A 301 -3.38 0.51 19.16
CA PHE A 301 -3.06 1.10 17.86
C PHE A 301 -4.30 1.00 16.98
N SER A 302 -5.28 1.90 17.17
CA SER A 302 -6.59 1.78 16.51
C SER A 302 -6.43 1.72 14.99
N VAL A 303 -6.97 0.66 14.40
CA VAL A 303 -6.79 0.30 13.00
C VAL A 303 -8.03 0.65 12.20
N TYR A 304 -7.83 1.24 11.03
CA TYR A 304 -8.88 1.41 10.03
C TYR A 304 -9.67 0.10 9.79
N PRO A 305 -10.99 0.07 10.00
CA PRO A 305 -11.91 1.22 10.04
C PRO A 305 -12.30 1.71 11.44
N LYS A 306 -11.72 1.15 12.51
CA LYS A 306 -12.12 1.46 13.88
C LYS A 306 -11.73 2.89 14.27
N ALA A 307 -12.75 3.74 14.44
CA ALA A 307 -12.62 5.10 14.92
C ALA A 307 -12.53 5.17 16.45
N THR A 308 -11.64 6.01 16.95
CA THR A 308 -11.50 6.35 18.38
C THR A 308 -11.43 7.86 18.55
N TRP A 309 -11.81 8.38 19.71
CA TRP A 309 -11.57 9.79 20.00
C TRP A 309 -10.07 10.05 20.08
N GLY A 310 -9.59 11.05 19.37
CA GLY A 310 -8.19 11.39 19.39
C GLY A 310 -7.87 12.77 18.87
N ALA A 311 -6.63 13.16 19.14
CA ALA A 311 -6.03 14.38 18.63
C ALA A 311 -4.63 14.08 18.11
N ARG A 312 -4.19 14.83 17.10
CA ARG A 312 -2.80 14.84 16.66
C ARG A 312 -2.37 16.27 16.35
N VAL A 313 -1.14 16.57 16.73
CA VAL A 313 -0.42 17.76 16.29
C VAL A 313 0.74 17.31 15.41
N ARG A 314 0.86 17.88 14.20
CA ARG A 314 1.99 17.66 13.29
C ARG A 314 2.63 18.99 12.92
N LEU A 315 3.95 19.02 12.99
CA LEU A 315 4.78 20.16 12.63
C LEU A 315 5.77 19.75 11.53
N ARG A 316 5.99 20.61 10.54
CA ARG A 316 7.10 20.52 9.57
C ARG A 316 8.12 21.62 9.83
N PRO A 317 9.14 21.39 10.70
CA PRO A 317 10.16 22.39 11.01
C PRO A 317 10.98 22.78 9.77
N THR A 318 11.28 21.79 8.93
CA THR A 318 11.99 21.96 7.66
C THR A 318 11.16 21.40 6.50
N ARG A 319 11.62 21.60 5.27
CA ARG A 319 10.97 21.05 4.07
C ARG A 319 10.90 19.53 4.08
N ASP A 320 11.96 18.90 4.60
CA ASP A 320 12.20 17.47 4.45
C ASP A 320 11.96 16.73 5.77
N THR A 321 11.47 17.39 6.82
CA THR A 321 11.24 16.76 8.14
C THR A 321 9.86 17.08 8.68
N ALA A 322 9.19 16.07 9.24
CA ALA A 322 7.97 16.24 10.02
C ALA A 322 8.13 15.58 11.41
N LEU A 323 7.51 16.18 12.41
CA LEU A 323 7.33 15.62 13.74
C LEU A 323 5.85 15.63 14.06
N GLN A 324 5.32 14.52 14.56
CA GLN A 324 3.94 14.45 14.99
C GLN A 324 3.80 13.69 16.30
N VAL A 325 2.83 14.12 17.08
CA VAL A 325 2.44 13.51 18.35
C VAL A 325 0.93 13.42 18.41
N GLY A 326 0.41 12.41 19.10
CA GLY A 326 -1.02 12.25 19.26
C GLY A 326 -1.42 11.67 20.61
N ALA A 327 -2.72 11.70 20.86
CA ALA A 327 -3.35 11.06 21.99
C ALA A 327 -4.70 10.49 21.53
N TYR A 328 -4.89 9.19 21.70
CA TYR A 328 -6.06 8.47 21.22
C TYR A 328 -6.65 7.61 22.34
N SER A 329 -7.98 7.59 22.47
CA SER A 329 -8.65 6.72 23.42
C SER A 329 -8.52 5.26 22.98
N VAL A 330 -8.28 4.37 23.93
CA VAL A 330 -8.10 2.93 23.67
C VAL A 330 -9.32 2.17 24.14
N SER A 331 -9.86 1.32 23.28
CA SER A 331 -10.95 0.40 23.58
C SER A 331 -10.68 -0.95 22.93
N ALA A 332 -11.32 -2.02 23.43
CA ALA A 332 -11.13 -3.36 22.88
C ALA A 332 -11.53 -3.40 21.39
N LEU A 333 -10.76 -4.10 20.54
CA LEU A 333 -10.97 -4.13 19.08
C LEU A 333 -12.39 -4.60 18.67
N THR A 334 -13.03 -5.41 19.51
CA THR A 334 -14.40 -5.92 19.32
C THR A 334 -15.51 -4.95 19.72
N ASP A 335 -15.19 -3.90 20.49
CA ASP A 335 -16.17 -2.93 20.98
C ASP A 335 -16.52 -1.90 19.90
N ASN A 336 -17.78 -1.47 19.87
CA ASN A 336 -18.31 -0.49 18.92
C ASN A 336 -17.92 -0.77 17.45
N PRO A 337 -18.21 -1.98 16.92
CA PRO A 337 -17.77 -2.38 15.57
C PRO A 337 -18.36 -1.52 14.45
N SER A 338 -19.38 -0.69 14.72
CA SER A 338 -19.98 0.23 13.75
C SER A 338 -19.43 1.66 13.84
N GLY A 339 -18.61 1.99 14.84
CA GLY A 339 -18.03 3.33 15.00
C GLY A 339 -18.99 4.41 15.52
N TRP A 340 -20.30 4.14 15.63
CA TRP A 340 -21.33 5.13 15.97
C TRP A 340 -21.56 5.37 17.47
N SER A 341 -20.88 4.68 18.37
CA SER A 341 -20.94 5.04 19.80
C SER A 341 -20.42 6.47 20.01
N TRP A 342 -21.11 7.22 20.89
CA TRP A 342 -20.77 8.59 21.26
C TRP A 342 -20.75 8.71 22.78
N GLY A 343 -19.58 8.57 23.39
CA GLY A 343 -19.38 8.74 24.83
C GLY A 343 -19.77 7.51 25.68
N ALA A 344 -20.20 6.42 25.05
CA ALA A 344 -20.52 5.16 25.70
C ALA A 344 -19.46 4.07 25.45
N GLU A 345 -18.32 4.42 24.86
CA GLU A 345 -17.22 3.49 24.64
C GLU A 345 -16.53 3.10 25.95
N ASN A 346 -16.26 1.81 26.10
CA ASN A 346 -15.50 1.28 27.21
C ASN A 346 -14.01 1.62 27.03
N THR A 347 -13.64 2.84 27.43
CA THR A 347 -12.28 3.33 27.32
C THR A 347 -11.42 2.73 28.42
N THR A 348 -10.35 2.07 28.01
CA THR A 348 -9.42 1.33 28.87
C THR A 348 -8.10 2.05 29.10
N GLY A 349 -7.85 3.15 28.37
CA GLY A 349 -6.62 3.93 28.45
C GLY A 349 -6.47 4.91 27.29
N LEU A 350 -5.24 5.41 27.15
CA LEU A 350 -4.78 6.29 26.08
C LEU A 350 -3.54 5.70 25.40
N SER A 351 -3.51 5.82 24.07
CA SER A 351 -2.36 5.58 23.22
C SER A 351 -1.71 6.91 22.86
N LEU A 352 -0.41 7.00 23.10
CA LEU A 352 0.39 8.22 22.99
C LEU A 352 1.51 8.01 21.95
N PRO A 353 1.21 8.11 20.64
CA PRO A 353 2.21 8.00 19.60
C PRO A 353 3.03 9.28 19.41
N VAL A 354 4.31 9.10 19.07
CA VAL A 354 5.23 10.10 18.54
C VAL A 354 5.93 9.53 17.32
N GLU A 355 6.06 10.34 16.28
CA GLU A 355 6.69 9.91 15.03
C GLU A 355 7.47 11.05 14.40
N PHE A 356 8.64 10.70 13.89
CA PHE A 356 9.49 11.57 13.09
C PHE A 356 9.60 11.01 11.68
N THR A 357 9.38 11.87 10.70
CA THR A 357 9.44 11.56 9.27
C THR A 357 10.53 12.40 8.61
N TRP A 358 11.42 11.76 7.86
CA TRP A 358 12.44 12.40 7.03
C TRP A 358 12.21 12.04 5.56
N GLN A 359 12.04 13.07 4.72
CA GLN A 359 11.70 12.96 3.29
C GLN A 359 12.76 13.67 2.42
N PRO A 360 14.01 13.18 2.38
CA PRO A 360 15.06 13.81 1.60
C PRO A 360 14.94 13.50 0.10
N PHE A 361 15.61 14.31 -0.72
CA PHE A 361 15.95 13.92 -2.08
C PHE A 361 17.43 13.50 -2.11
N LEU A 362 17.67 12.19 -2.09
CA LEU A 362 19.00 11.59 -2.04
C LEU A 362 19.56 11.31 -3.45
N THR A 363 20.81 10.83 -3.51
CA THR A 363 21.55 10.48 -4.75
C THR A 363 21.89 11.66 -5.67
N ARG A 364 22.75 11.44 -6.66
CA ARG A 364 23.08 12.45 -7.69
C ARG A 364 21.82 12.92 -8.45
N ASN A 365 20.84 12.03 -8.60
CA ASN A 365 19.63 12.28 -9.38
C ASN A 365 18.47 12.88 -8.57
N ARG A 366 18.71 13.29 -7.31
CA ARG A 366 17.71 13.86 -6.39
C ARG A 366 16.43 13.01 -6.35
N LEU A 367 16.57 11.75 -5.99
CA LEU A 367 15.49 10.78 -5.88
C LEU A 367 14.86 10.85 -4.47
N PRO A 368 13.52 10.96 -4.36
CA PRO A 368 12.83 11.06 -3.08
C PRO A 368 13.02 9.81 -2.22
N GLY A 369 13.26 10.02 -0.94
CA GLY A 369 13.17 9.03 0.12
C GLY A 369 12.07 9.40 1.11
N HIS A 370 11.63 8.42 1.88
CA HIS A 370 10.67 8.55 2.97
C HIS A 370 11.08 7.60 4.09
N TYR A 371 11.51 8.17 5.22
CA TYR A 371 12.05 7.42 6.35
C TYR A 371 11.27 7.81 7.60
N VAL A 372 10.74 6.83 8.31
CA VAL A 372 9.87 7.01 9.47
C VAL A 372 10.47 6.26 10.65
N ILE A 373 10.52 6.93 11.79
CA ILE A 373 10.76 6.30 13.10
C ILE A 373 9.67 6.77 14.04
N GLY A 374 9.08 5.82 14.76
CA GLY A 374 8.07 6.17 15.74
C GLY A 374 7.98 5.21 16.91
N TYR A 375 7.28 5.70 17.92
CA TYR A 375 7.06 5.05 19.19
C TYR A 375 5.65 5.37 19.68
N ALA A 376 4.98 4.41 20.30
CA ALA A 376 3.72 4.66 21.00
C ALA A 376 3.71 3.96 22.35
N HIS A 377 3.22 4.68 23.36
CA HIS A 377 2.93 4.15 24.67
C HIS A 377 1.42 4.04 24.88
N ASP A 378 0.93 2.82 25.08
CA ASP A 378 -0.45 2.55 25.47
C ASP A 378 -0.53 2.30 26.97
N THR A 379 -1.29 3.16 27.64
CA THR A 379 -1.51 3.13 29.10
C THR A 379 -2.50 2.04 29.54
N THR A 380 -3.24 1.40 28.61
CA THR A 380 -4.13 0.29 28.91
C THR A 380 -3.37 -0.92 29.45
N ARG A 381 -3.88 -1.53 30.51
CA ARG A 381 -3.30 -2.74 31.10
C ARG A 381 -3.92 -4.00 30.50
N TYR A 382 -3.11 -4.75 29.75
CA TYR A 382 -3.50 -6.02 29.17
C TYR A 382 -3.08 -7.20 30.05
N ALA A 383 -3.84 -8.30 29.97
CA ALA A 383 -3.45 -9.56 30.60
C ALA A 383 -2.20 -10.14 29.94
N ASP A 384 -1.33 -10.73 30.75
CA ASP A 384 -0.12 -11.41 30.28
C ASP A 384 -0.46 -12.63 29.40
N LYS A 385 0.18 -12.70 28.24
CA LYS A 385 -0.01 -13.79 27.28
C LYS A 385 0.54 -15.13 27.76
N VAL A 386 1.39 -15.19 28.79
CA VAL A 386 1.96 -16.43 29.36
C VAL A 386 0.91 -17.45 29.84
N ALA A 387 -0.32 -16.98 30.13
CA ALA A 387 -1.40 -17.84 30.60
C ALA A 387 -2.60 -17.89 29.63
N SER A 388 -2.46 -17.33 28.42
CA SER A 388 -3.55 -17.16 27.46
C SER A 388 -4.07 -18.46 26.84
N SER A 389 -3.30 -19.55 26.86
CA SER A 389 -3.73 -20.89 26.41
C SER A 389 -4.12 -21.83 27.56
N LEU A 390 -4.20 -21.32 28.80
CA LEU A 390 -4.48 -22.13 29.98
C LEU A 390 -5.91 -21.91 30.50
N PRO A 391 -6.56 -22.91 31.11
CA PRO A 391 -7.81 -22.73 31.83
C PRO A 391 -7.66 -21.68 32.94
N ALA A 392 -8.70 -20.86 33.18
CA ALA A 392 -8.63 -19.73 34.11
C ALA A 392 -8.10 -20.07 35.52
N LYS A 393 -8.46 -21.26 36.04
CA LYS A 393 -7.96 -21.74 37.35
C LYS A 393 -6.46 -22.00 37.36
N VAL A 394 -5.90 -22.54 36.27
CA VAL A 394 -4.46 -22.79 36.10
C VAL A 394 -3.73 -21.49 35.76
N ALA A 395 -4.33 -20.65 34.92
CA ALA A 395 -3.81 -19.33 34.58
C ALA A 395 -3.57 -18.45 35.82
N ALA A 396 -4.41 -18.59 36.85
CA ALA A 396 -4.29 -17.86 38.11
C ALA A 396 -3.09 -18.28 38.97
N THR A 397 -2.57 -19.51 38.79
CA THR A 397 -1.44 -20.03 39.58
C THR A 397 -0.08 -19.76 38.95
N ILE A 398 -0.03 -19.26 37.71
CA ILE A 398 1.23 -18.97 36.99
C ILE A 398 2.03 -17.87 37.70
N PRO A 399 3.24 -18.17 38.20
CA PRO A 399 4.09 -17.18 38.86
C PRO A 399 4.52 -16.05 37.92
N GLY A 400 4.60 -14.83 38.44
CA GLY A 400 5.09 -13.68 37.68
C GLY A 400 4.13 -13.15 36.60
N ARG A 401 2.91 -13.68 36.52
CA ARG A 401 1.81 -13.13 35.70
C ARG A 401 1.47 -11.72 36.17
N ARG A 402 1.62 -10.73 35.28
CA ARG A 402 1.32 -9.32 35.60
C ARG A 402 0.68 -8.64 34.41
N SER A 403 -0.35 -7.82 34.66
CA SER A 403 -0.86 -6.95 33.62
C SER A 403 0.15 -5.86 33.30
N ALA A 404 0.27 -5.49 32.04
CA ALA A 404 1.26 -4.52 31.57
C ALA A 404 0.66 -3.55 30.55
N PRO A 405 1.19 -2.32 30.47
CA PRO A 405 0.99 -1.45 29.32
C PRO A 405 1.60 -2.07 28.05
N SER A 406 1.36 -1.42 26.91
CA SER A 406 1.96 -1.81 25.64
C SER A 406 2.83 -0.70 25.08
N ASP A 407 4.05 -1.05 24.69
CA ASP A 407 4.97 -0.15 24.00
C ASP A 407 5.17 -0.68 22.59
N MET A 408 5.20 0.23 21.63
CA MET A 408 5.27 -0.07 20.20
C MET A 408 6.35 0.78 19.56
N PHE A 409 7.16 0.17 18.71
CA PHE A 409 8.23 0.82 17.96
C PHE A 409 8.10 0.45 16.49
N TRP A 410 8.33 1.41 15.60
CA TRP A 410 8.34 1.15 14.16
C TRP A 410 9.42 1.95 13.45
N LEU A 411 9.92 1.34 12.38
CA LEU A 411 10.87 1.90 11.43
C LEU A 411 10.35 1.56 10.04
N GLU A 412 10.24 2.57 9.17
CA GLU A 412 9.83 2.39 7.77
C GLU A 412 10.76 3.19 6.86
N ALA A 413 11.07 2.64 5.69
CA ALA A 413 11.96 3.25 4.73
C ALA A 413 11.49 2.94 3.30
N ASP A 414 11.22 3.98 2.54
CA ASP A 414 10.94 3.93 1.11
C ASP A 414 11.98 4.79 0.38
N GLN A 415 12.67 4.21 -0.60
CA GLN A 415 13.66 4.94 -1.41
C GLN A 415 13.37 4.74 -2.88
N MET A 416 13.14 5.84 -3.60
CA MET A 416 13.08 5.81 -5.05
C MET A 416 14.46 5.46 -5.62
N VAL A 417 14.50 4.45 -6.49
CA VAL A 417 15.74 3.97 -7.16
C VAL A 417 15.80 4.35 -8.63
N TYR A 418 14.66 4.62 -9.26
CA TYR A 418 14.60 5.21 -10.59
C TYR A 418 13.35 6.09 -10.73
N ARG A 419 13.42 7.09 -11.62
CA ARG A 419 12.31 7.98 -11.98
C ARG A 419 11.94 7.76 -13.44
N LEU A 420 10.64 7.55 -13.71
CA LEU A 420 10.12 7.38 -15.07
C LEU A 420 10.05 8.72 -15.84
N GLY A 421 9.85 9.82 -15.12
CA GLY A 421 9.73 11.17 -15.70
C GLY A 421 8.29 11.57 -16.04
N GLY A 422 8.12 12.70 -16.74
CA GLY A 422 6.81 13.27 -17.07
C GLY A 422 6.20 14.13 -15.96
N ARG A 423 4.90 14.44 -16.06
CA ARG A 423 4.19 15.35 -15.13
C ARG A 423 4.10 14.81 -13.69
N ASN A 424 4.25 13.50 -13.48
CA ASN A 424 4.25 12.89 -12.16
C ASN A 424 5.68 12.56 -11.71
N MET A 425 6.30 13.46 -10.96
CA MET A 425 7.70 13.30 -10.52
C MET A 425 7.91 12.17 -9.49
N MET A 426 6.82 11.63 -8.93
CA MET A 426 6.81 10.44 -8.06
C MET A 426 6.59 9.13 -8.84
N ALA A 427 6.40 9.19 -10.16
CA ALA A 427 6.33 8.00 -11.00
C ALA A 427 7.73 7.39 -11.18
N GLY A 428 7.88 6.15 -10.73
CA GLY A 428 9.09 5.37 -10.91
C GLY A 428 9.10 4.18 -9.95
N GLY A 429 10.28 3.75 -9.55
CA GLY A 429 10.45 2.57 -8.73
C GLY A 429 11.00 2.84 -7.35
N TYR A 430 10.45 2.14 -6.37
CA TYR A 430 10.78 2.27 -4.96
C TYR A 430 11.22 0.94 -4.39
N LEU A 431 12.26 0.98 -3.56
CA LEU A 431 12.57 -0.07 -2.60
C LEU A 431 11.96 0.30 -1.26
N MET A 432 11.46 -0.70 -0.55
CA MET A 432 10.77 -0.51 0.72
C MET A 432 11.27 -1.52 1.75
N ALA A 433 11.35 -1.09 3.00
CA ALA A 433 11.60 -1.97 4.13
C ALA A 433 11.01 -1.38 5.41
N GLY A 434 10.72 -2.24 6.39
CA GLY A 434 10.32 -1.79 7.70
C GLY A 434 10.46 -2.87 8.76
N TYR A 435 10.49 -2.42 10.01
CA TYR A 435 10.54 -3.27 11.18
C TYR A 435 9.65 -2.69 12.29
N VAL A 436 8.98 -3.59 13.00
CA VAL A 436 8.11 -3.26 14.11
C VAL A 436 8.44 -4.17 15.28
N HIS A 437 8.43 -3.57 16.47
CA HIS A 437 8.50 -4.28 17.74
C HIS A 437 7.37 -3.82 18.67
N VAL A 438 6.69 -4.76 19.31
CA VAL A 438 5.64 -4.51 20.30
C VAL A 438 5.88 -5.35 21.54
N THR A 439 5.64 -4.78 22.73
CA THR A 439 5.83 -5.43 24.03
C THR A 439 5.30 -6.87 24.04
N PRO A 440 6.17 -7.91 24.04
CA PRO A 440 5.75 -9.30 23.80
C PRO A 440 4.78 -9.86 24.83
N ARG A 441 4.65 -9.21 25.99
CA ARG A 441 3.78 -9.67 27.09
C ARG A 441 2.30 -9.58 26.76
N VAL A 442 1.89 -8.67 25.88
CA VAL A 442 0.48 -8.28 25.74
C VAL A 442 -0.11 -8.57 24.36
N VAL A 443 0.73 -8.83 23.36
CA VAL A 443 0.33 -9.08 21.96
C VAL A 443 0.55 -10.51 21.51
N ASN A 444 -0.11 -10.90 20.41
CA ASN A 444 0.11 -12.21 19.79
C ASN A 444 1.36 -12.22 18.88
N LEU A 445 1.59 -11.14 18.13
CA LEU A 445 2.78 -10.94 17.30
C LEU A 445 3.62 -9.83 17.93
N SER A 446 4.87 -10.12 18.30
CA SER A 446 5.78 -9.11 18.90
C SER A 446 6.63 -8.41 17.86
N ASP A 447 6.99 -9.10 16.78
CA ASP A 447 7.93 -8.59 15.80
C ASP A 447 7.40 -8.80 14.39
N GLN A 448 7.67 -7.81 13.54
CA GLN A 448 7.46 -7.91 12.11
C GLN A 448 8.62 -7.25 11.40
N ALA A 449 9.13 -7.88 10.34
CA ALA A 449 10.04 -7.26 9.39
C ALA A 449 9.48 -7.44 7.98
N TYR A 450 9.62 -6.44 7.12
CA TYR A 450 9.23 -6.55 5.74
C TYR A 450 10.23 -5.85 4.81
N GLY A 451 10.29 -6.31 3.57
CA GLY A 451 11.14 -5.76 2.53
C GLY A 451 10.63 -6.10 1.14
N GLY A 452 10.72 -5.17 0.21
CA GLY A 452 10.16 -5.33 -1.11
C GLY A 452 10.40 -4.15 -2.05
N PHE A 453 9.64 -4.14 -3.14
CA PHE A 453 9.73 -3.10 -4.15
C PHE A 453 8.38 -2.85 -4.83
N SER A 454 8.21 -1.65 -5.38
CA SER A 454 7.05 -1.26 -6.18
C SER A 454 7.49 -0.36 -7.34
N PHE A 455 7.29 -0.83 -8.56
CA PHE A 455 7.84 -0.27 -9.79
C PHE A 455 6.72 0.09 -10.77
N VAL A 456 6.73 1.33 -11.26
CA VAL A 456 5.82 1.82 -12.30
C VAL A 456 6.40 1.59 -13.69
N GLY A 457 5.56 1.24 -14.66
CA GLY A 457 5.87 1.34 -16.09
C GLY A 457 6.84 0.29 -16.60
N LEU A 458 6.82 -0.93 -16.03
CA LEU A 458 7.70 -2.02 -16.44
C LEU A 458 7.41 -2.55 -17.85
N ILE A 459 6.15 -2.46 -18.30
CA ILE A 459 5.73 -2.95 -19.63
C ILE A 459 5.66 -1.77 -20.61
N PRO A 460 6.37 -1.84 -21.77
CA PRO A 460 6.25 -0.83 -22.81
C PRO A 460 4.78 -0.61 -23.22
N GLY A 461 4.34 0.65 -23.25
CA GLY A 461 2.95 1.02 -23.55
C GLY A 461 2.00 1.04 -22.36
N ARG A 462 2.41 0.55 -21.18
CA ARG A 462 1.63 0.59 -19.93
C ARG A 462 2.35 1.42 -18.86
N LEU A 463 2.46 2.72 -19.10
CA LEU A 463 3.29 3.62 -18.29
C LEU A 463 2.72 3.96 -16.90
N THR A 464 1.43 3.66 -16.67
CA THR A 464 0.75 3.91 -15.38
C THR A 464 0.63 2.66 -14.50
N ASP A 465 0.88 1.47 -15.08
CA ASP A 465 0.78 0.20 -14.37
C ASP A 465 1.90 0.07 -13.34
N ARG A 466 1.61 -0.66 -12.25
CA ARG A 466 2.57 -0.93 -11.18
C ARG A 466 2.73 -2.41 -10.96
N PHE A 467 3.97 -2.85 -10.80
CA PHE A 467 4.30 -4.18 -10.29
C PHE A 467 4.98 -4.04 -8.94
N GLY A 468 4.58 -4.85 -7.97
CA GLY A 468 5.24 -4.88 -6.67
C GLY A 468 5.36 -6.28 -6.13
N ALA A 469 6.40 -6.49 -5.31
CA ALA A 469 6.57 -7.69 -4.52
C ALA A 469 7.06 -7.33 -3.12
N LEU A 470 6.54 -8.00 -2.10
CA LEU A 470 6.83 -7.76 -0.69
C LEU A 470 6.99 -9.10 0.02
N TYR A 471 8.07 -9.24 0.77
CA TYR A 471 8.24 -10.30 1.75
C TYR A 471 8.01 -9.72 3.15
N SER A 472 7.23 -10.41 3.96
CA SER A 472 6.98 -10.08 5.36
C SER A 472 7.22 -11.30 6.24
N TRP A 473 7.93 -11.09 7.34
CA TRP A 473 8.14 -12.05 8.41
C TRP A 473 7.40 -11.57 9.66
N TYR A 474 6.74 -12.50 10.35
CA TYR A 474 5.99 -12.25 11.57
C TYR A 474 6.45 -13.22 12.66
N HIS A 475 6.69 -12.70 13.85
CA HIS A 475 7.09 -13.50 15.01
C HIS A 475 6.03 -13.45 16.10
N VAL A 476 5.61 -14.64 16.54
CA VAL A 476 4.72 -14.81 17.68
C VAL A 476 5.44 -14.40 18.94
N SER A 477 4.73 -13.67 19.80
CA SER A 477 5.31 -13.22 21.04
C SER A 477 5.76 -14.40 21.90
N ARG A 478 6.97 -14.30 22.44
CA ARG A 478 7.55 -15.33 23.30
C ARG A 478 6.60 -15.76 24.43
N ARG A 479 5.86 -14.81 25.01
CA ARG A 479 4.91 -15.07 26.11
C ARG A 479 3.71 -15.89 25.64
N ARG A 480 3.20 -15.65 24.43
CA ARG A 480 2.14 -16.46 23.83
C ARG A 480 2.63 -17.89 23.57
N ARG A 481 3.82 -18.04 23.00
CA ARG A 481 4.45 -19.34 22.73
C ARG A 481 4.72 -20.12 24.02
N GLU A 482 5.25 -19.47 25.06
CA GLU A 482 5.44 -20.06 26.40
C GLU A 482 4.12 -20.60 26.96
N SER A 483 3.02 -19.86 26.81
CA SER A 483 1.70 -20.33 27.24
C SER A 483 1.25 -21.60 26.54
N GLN A 484 1.53 -21.69 25.24
CA GLN A 484 1.17 -22.86 24.43
C GLN A 484 2.03 -24.08 24.77
N LEU A 485 3.32 -23.89 25.05
CA LEU A 485 4.21 -24.95 25.53
C LEU A 485 3.73 -25.50 26.88
N ILE A 486 3.40 -24.63 27.84
CA ILE A 486 2.86 -25.05 29.15
C ILE A 486 1.55 -25.83 28.97
N ALA A 487 0.66 -25.35 28.09
CA ALA A 487 -0.59 -26.05 27.80
C ALA A 487 -0.35 -27.43 27.17
N GLN A 488 0.57 -27.52 26.20
CA GLN A 488 0.95 -28.77 25.54
C GLN A 488 1.55 -29.78 26.52
N ASP A 489 2.48 -29.34 27.37
CA ASP A 489 3.12 -30.19 28.39
C ASP A 489 2.12 -30.71 29.43
N ALA A 490 1.09 -29.92 29.74
CA ALA A 490 0.00 -30.30 30.63
C ALA A 490 -1.09 -31.16 29.94
N GLY A 491 -0.93 -31.51 28.66
CA GLY A 491 -1.93 -32.26 27.88
C GLY A 491 -3.23 -31.49 27.63
N LEU A 492 -3.18 -30.15 27.69
CA LEU A 492 -4.32 -29.26 27.51
C LEU A 492 -4.44 -28.80 26.04
N PRO A 493 -5.66 -28.52 25.56
CA PRO A 493 -5.84 -27.96 24.22
C PRO A 493 -5.29 -26.53 24.13
N LEU A 494 -4.71 -26.16 22.99
CA LEU A 494 -4.08 -24.85 22.77
C LEU A 494 -5.09 -23.70 22.53
N GLY A 495 -6.35 -24.06 22.28
CA GLY A 495 -7.44 -23.15 21.92
C GLY A 495 -8.06 -23.47 20.57
N ALA A 496 -9.25 -22.91 20.31
CA ALA A 496 -9.92 -23.07 19.01
C ALA A 496 -9.09 -22.42 17.89
N GLY A 497 -8.97 -23.10 16.75
CA GLY A 497 -8.24 -22.59 15.58
C GLY A 497 -6.70 -22.56 15.72
N VAL A 498 -6.16 -23.11 16.82
CA VAL A 498 -4.71 -23.25 17.02
C VAL A 498 -4.32 -24.70 16.78
N HIS A 499 -3.59 -24.95 15.70
CA HIS A 499 -3.25 -26.30 15.23
C HIS A 499 -1.94 -26.86 15.81
N GLY A 500 -1.18 -26.02 16.51
CA GLY A 500 0.06 -26.39 17.19
C GLY A 500 0.65 -25.19 17.91
N VAL A 501 1.78 -25.40 18.58
CA VAL A 501 2.55 -24.30 19.17
C VAL A 501 2.96 -23.36 18.05
N GLN A 502 2.68 -22.08 18.24
CA GLN A 502 2.89 -21.04 17.25
C GLN A 502 4.25 -20.37 17.46
N ASP A 503 4.96 -20.04 16.38
CA ASP A 503 6.29 -19.44 16.43
C ASP A 503 6.50 -18.29 15.43
N ASN A 504 6.42 -18.57 14.14
CA ASN A 504 6.60 -17.55 13.11
C ASN A 504 5.82 -17.92 11.84
N SER A 505 5.56 -16.91 11.03
CA SER A 505 4.99 -17.07 9.70
C SER A 505 5.61 -16.07 8.73
N HIS A 506 5.47 -16.36 7.44
CA HIS A 506 5.98 -15.50 6.39
C HIS A 506 4.96 -15.36 5.27
N VAL A 507 4.91 -14.17 4.68
CA VAL A 507 4.08 -13.87 3.52
C VAL A 507 4.95 -13.30 2.42
N ILE A 508 4.89 -13.91 1.25
CA ILE A 508 5.36 -13.31 0.00
C ILE A 508 4.12 -12.85 -0.76
N GLU A 509 3.99 -11.56 -1.00
CA GLU A 509 2.93 -10.97 -1.80
C GLU A 509 3.51 -10.36 -3.07
N SER A 510 2.83 -10.55 -4.19
CA SER A 510 3.13 -9.83 -5.43
C SER A 510 1.83 -9.42 -6.12
N TYR A 511 1.87 -8.29 -6.81
CA TYR A 511 0.72 -7.76 -7.53
C TYR A 511 1.15 -7.08 -8.82
N TYR A 512 0.22 -7.01 -9.78
CA TYR A 512 0.35 -6.16 -10.95
C TYR A 512 -0.91 -5.29 -11.07
N ALA A 513 -0.81 -4.01 -10.75
CA ALA A 513 -1.93 -3.07 -10.78
C ALA A 513 -2.05 -2.44 -12.17
N ILE A 514 -3.19 -2.69 -12.80
CA ILE A 514 -3.58 -2.25 -14.13
C ILE A 514 -4.49 -1.03 -13.97
N ASP A 515 -4.04 0.13 -14.41
CA ASP A 515 -4.91 1.30 -14.57
C ASP A 515 -5.73 1.07 -15.86
N ALA A 516 -6.90 0.47 -15.70
CA ALA A 516 -7.66 -0.09 -16.81
C ALA A 516 -8.47 0.97 -17.55
N ALA A 517 -9.04 1.91 -16.79
CA ALA A 517 -9.78 3.07 -17.28
C ALA A 517 -9.78 4.16 -16.19
N PRO A 518 -10.16 5.41 -16.50
CA PRO A 518 -10.25 6.44 -15.47
C PRO A 518 -11.14 6.02 -14.30
N GLY A 519 -10.58 6.00 -13.09
CA GLY A 519 -11.26 5.55 -11.88
C GLY A 519 -11.39 4.03 -11.74
N LEU A 520 -10.75 3.21 -12.58
CA LEU A 520 -10.83 1.74 -12.52
C LEU A 520 -9.45 1.11 -12.46
N LEU A 521 -9.11 0.54 -11.30
CA LEU A 521 -7.88 -0.21 -11.07
C LEU A 521 -8.20 -1.70 -10.95
N ILE A 522 -7.51 -2.53 -11.73
CA ILE A 522 -7.60 -3.99 -11.67
C ILE A 522 -6.25 -4.53 -11.25
N GLN A 523 -6.18 -5.28 -10.16
CA GLN A 523 -4.93 -5.75 -9.58
C GLN A 523 -4.98 -7.25 -9.33
N PRO A 524 -4.54 -8.09 -10.28
CA PRO A 524 -4.20 -9.47 -9.99
C PRO A 524 -3.15 -9.53 -8.88
N SER A 525 -3.34 -10.46 -7.94
CA SER A 525 -2.42 -10.67 -6.83
C SER A 525 -2.14 -12.14 -6.61
N PHE A 526 -0.92 -12.40 -6.18
CA PHE A 526 -0.43 -13.69 -5.75
C PHE A 526 0.16 -13.54 -4.35
N GLN A 527 -0.23 -14.44 -3.45
CA GLN A 527 0.29 -14.50 -2.09
C GLN A 527 0.73 -15.92 -1.77
N TYR A 528 1.87 -16.06 -1.13
CA TYR A 528 2.39 -17.33 -0.63
C TYR A 528 2.60 -17.22 0.87
N MET A 529 1.86 -18.03 1.63
CA MET A 529 1.90 -18.07 3.08
C MET A 529 2.71 -19.29 3.52
N ILE A 530 3.80 -19.05 4.24
CA ILE A 530 4.66 -20.06 4.84
C ILE A 530 4.30 -20.15 6.33
N HIS A 531 4.07 -21.37 6.81
CA HIS A 531 3.56 -21.66 8.16
C HIS A 531 2.24 -20.94 8.48
N PRO A 532 1.13 -21.22 7.77
CA PRO A 532 -0.19 -20.69 8.14
C PRO A 532 -0.54 -21.00 9.61
N GLY A 533 -1.08 -20.00 10.33
CA GLY A 533 -1.33 -20.11 11.76
C GLY A 533 -0.07 -20.13 12.61
N GLU A 534 1.05 -19.64 12.05
CA GLU A 534 2.37 -19.57 12.67
C GLU A 534 2.90 -20.95 13.13
N THR A 535 2.49 -22.02 12.46
CA THR A 535 2.80 -23.39 12.87
C THR A 535 3.11 -24.29 11.69
N HIS A 536 3.88 -25.36 11.93
CA HIS A 536 4.22 -26.36 10.91
C HIS A 536 3.12 -27.42 10.68
N HIS A 537 2.00 -27.32 11.39
CA HIS A 537 0.89 -28.29 11.28
C HIS A 537 -0.07 -28.00 10.11
N ILE A 538 0.06 -26.84 9.46
CA ILE A 538 -0.72 -26.48 8.27
C ILE A 538 0.25 -26.35 7.10
N LYS A 539 -0.13 -26.90 5.94
CA LYS A 539 0.71 -26.83 4.73
C LYS A 539 0.78 -25.40 4.21
N ASP A 540 1.98 -24.97 3.82
CA ASP A 540 2.20 -23.70 3.11
C ASP A 540 1.24 -23.55 1.93
N ALA A 541 0.73 -22.35 1.74
CA ALA A 541 -0.42 -22.11 0.88
C ALA A 541 -0.12 -21.07 -0.20
N ALA A 542 -0.48 -21.38 -1.45
CA ALA A 542 -0.54 -20.40 -2.51
C ALA A 542 -1.96 -19.88 -2.65
N ILE A 543 -2.10 -18.56 -2.66
CA ILE A 543 -3.36 -17.83 -2.76
C ILE A 543 -3.26 -16.93 -3.99
N ILE A 544 -4.30 -16.96 -4.81
CA ILE A 544 -4.39 -16.18 -6.04
C ILE A 544 -5.70 -15.42 -6.06
N GLY A 545 -5.70 -14.25 -6.67
CA GLY A 545 -6.95 -13.53 -6.82
C GLY A 545 -6.81 -12.17 -7.46
N LEU A 546 -7.83 -11.36 -7.23
CA LEU A 546 -8.05 -10.08 -7.89
C LEU A 546 -8.54 -9.05 -6.87
N LYS A 547 -7.86 -7.91 -6.83
CA LYS A 547 -8.32 -6.68 -6.20
C LYS A 547 -8.86 -5.75 -7.28
N LEU A 548 -10.03 -5.18 -7.05
CA LEU A 548 -10.70 -4.24 -7.96
C LEU A 548 -11.01 -2.97 -7.19
N ILE A 549 -10.63 -1.81 -7.72
CA ILE A 549 -11.00 -0.52 -7.15
C ILE A 549 -11.71 0.30 -8.23
N ALA A 550 -12.87 0.85 -7.88
CA ALA A 550 -13.70 1.67 -8.75
C ALA A 550 -14.07 2.97 -8.04
N ASN A 551 -13.64 4.10 -8.60
CA ASN A 551 -14.03 5.44 -8.15
C ASN A 551 -15.21 5.92 -8.98
N LEU A 552 -16.27 6.35 -8.31
CA LEU A 552 -17.50 6.81 -8.93
C LEU A 552 -17.52 8.33 -9.09
#